data_AF-A0AAE8LHR9-F1
#
_entry.id   AF-A0AAE8LHR9-F1
#
_cell.length_a   1.000
_cell.length_b   1.000
_cell.length_c   1.000
_cell.angle_alpha   90.00
_cell.angle_beta   90.00
_cell.angle_gamma   90.00
#
_symmetry.space_group_name_H-M   'P 1'
#
loop_
_entity.id
_entity.type
_entity.pdbx_description
1 polymer ?
#
loop_
_entity_poly.entity_id
_entity_poly.type
_entity_poly.pdbx_seq_one_letter_code
_entity_poly.pdbx_strand_id
1 'polypeptide(L)'
;MTHLIDSIEFASLLCSRLCHDLLSPVGALNNGLELMADETDPDMRQRCLDLLADSARTSANKLKFFRLAFGSAGGFGDAVPPHEAKVAIEGMFASGRVKLGWMVEEQMLAKLAVKVLLNLALIAGDALVRGGQLDIGAEKRPGVTEIVVRGEGPKVILDPELRAALAGTLPAGGLASRTAAAWMVRALVMEAGGEIVLSPPGDSVLLFGAAIPDRAE
;
A
#
# COMPACT_ATOMS: atom_id res chain seq x y z
N MET A 1 6.52 -26.58 1.87
CA MET A 1 7.04 -26.59 0.50
C MET A 1 6.66 -25.28 -0.14
N THR A 2 7.59 -24.34 -0.21
CA THR A 2 7.42 -23.11 -0.99
C THR A 2 7.33 -23.51 -2.45
N HIS A 3 6.16 -23.34 -3.08
CA HIS A 3 6.10 -23.42 -4.53
C HIS A 3 7.11 -22.42 -5.09
N LEU A 4 8.03 -22.89 -5.94
CA LEU A 4 8.92 -22.00 -6.70
C LEU A 4 8.02 -21.16 -7.59
N ILE A 5 7.80 -19.92 -7.18
CA ILE A 5 7.05 -18.95 -7.98
C ILE A 5 8.00 -18.46 -9.06
N ASP A 6 7.55 -18.51 -10.30
CA ASP A 6 8.30 -17.93 -11.41
C ASP A 6 8.42 -16.40 -11.18
N SER A 7 9.65 -15.91 -11.12
CA SER A 7 9.92 -14.49 -10.89
C SER A 7 9.35 -13.61 -12.00
N ILE A 8 9.26 -14.14 -13.24
CA ILE A 8 8.68 -13.44 -14.38
C ILE A 8 7.16 -13.34 -14.24
N GLU A 9 6.50 -14.44 -13.84
CA GLU A 9 5.06 -14.45 -13.56
C GLU A 9 4.73 -13.47 -12.42
N PHE A 10 5.47 -13.53 -11.31
CA PHE A 10 5.27 -12.63 -10.18
C PHE A 10 5.45 -11.14 -10.56
N ALA A 11 6.52 -10.83 -11.31
CA ALA A 11 6.73 -9.48 -11.83
C ALA A 11 5.56 -9.03 -12.73
N SER A 12 5.04 -9.92 -13.57
CA SER A 12 3.88 -9.64 -14.43
C SER A 12 2.60 -9.36 -13.63
N LEU A 13 2.38 -10.08 -12.52
CA LEU A 13 1.25 -9.85 -11.63
C LEU A 13 1.33 -8.51 -10.92
N LEU A 14 2.52 -8.11 -10.45
CA LEU A 14 2.76 -6.78 -9.88
C LEU A 14 2.53 -5.69 -10.93
N CYS A 15 3.10 -5.81 -12.13
CA CYS A 15 2.87 -4.86 -13.22
C CYS A 15 1.38 -4.73 -13.54
N SER A 16 0.65 -5.84 -13.61
CA SER A 16 -0.80 -5.85 -13.84
C SER A 16 -1.56 -5.09 -12.76
N ARG A 17 -1.18 -5.26 -11.48
CA ARG A 17 -1.77 -4.52 -10.36
C ARG A 17 -1.51 -3.01 -10.46
N LEU A 18 -0.26 -2.62 -10.74
CA LEU A 18 0.11 -1.21 -10.86
C LEU A 18 -0.61 -0.53 -12.02
N CYS A 19 -0.67 -1.19 -13.18
CA CYS A 19 -1.40 -0.68 -14.35
C CYS A 19 -2.90 -0.56 -14.05
N HIS A 20 -3.51 -1.58 -13.45
CA HIS A 20 -4.92 -1.54 -13.05
C HIS A 20 -5.22 -0.34 -12.14
N ASP A 21 -4.39 -0.11 -11.13
CA ASP A 21 -4.63 0.94 -10.14
C ASP A 21 -4.44 2.35 -10.72
N LEU A 22 -3.62 2.51 -11.78
CA LEU A 22 -3.44 3.79 -12.50
C LEU A 22 -4.47 4.00 -13.61
N LEU A 23 -5.05 2.94 -14.16
CA LEU A 23 -5.94 3.02 -15.33
C LEU A 23 -7.13 3.95 -15.07
N SER A 24 -7.73 3.90 -13.88
CA SER A 24 -8.89 4.72 -13.53
C SER A 24 -8.59 6.23 -13.53
N PRO A 25 -7.63 6.76 -12.74
CA PRO A 25 -7.37 8.20 -12.73
C PRO A 25 -6.75 8.70 -14.05
N VAL A 26 -5.98 7.87 -14.76
CA VAL A 26 -5.47 8.24 -16.10
C VAL A 26 -6.59 8.26 -17.14
N GLY A 27 -7.53 7.32 -17.10
CA GLY A 27 -8.71 7.33 -17.96
C GLY A 27 -9.60 8.54 -17.71
N ALA A 28 -9.78 8.94 -16.45
CA ALA A 28 -10.53 10.15 -16.09
C ALA A 28 -9.89 11.43 -16.65
N LEU A 29 -8.54 11.49 -16.72
CA LEU A 29 -7.84 12.59 -17.39
C LEU A 29 -8.19 12.69 -18.88
N ASN A 30 -8.12 11.57 -19.60
CA ASN A 30 -8.44 11.55 -21.03
C ASN A 30 -9.90 11.95 -21.29
N ASN A 31 -10.83 11.38 -20.52
CA ASN A 31 -12.26 11.71 -20.64
C ASN A 31 -12.51 13.20 -20.34
N GLY A 32 -11.84 13.78 -19.34
CA GLY A 32 -11.95 15.21 -19.03
C GLY A 32 -11.44 16.11 -20.16
N LEU A 33 -10.36 15.72 -20.83
CA LEU A 33 -9.83 16.45 -21.99
C LEU A 33 -10.77 16.36 -23.20
N GLU A 34 -11.36 15.19 -23.45
CA GLU A 34 -12.36 15.00 -24.51
C GLU A 34 -13.60 15.87 -24.26
N LEU A 35 -14.12 15.88 -23.03
CA LEU A 35 -15.24 16.76 -22.65
C LEU A 35 -14.92 18.24 -22.85
N MET A 36 -13.69 18.67 -22.52
CA MET A 36 -13.27 20.06 -22.68
C MET A 36 -13.12 20.52 -24.13
N ALA A 37 -12.94 19.61 -25.09
CA ALA A 37 -12.65 19.96 -26.48
C ALA A 37 -13.82 20.71 -27.13
N ASP A 38 -15.05 20.25 -26.87
CA ASP A 38 -16.27 20.79 -27.47
C ASP A 38 -17.14 21.59 -26.47
N GLU A 39 -16.74 21.65 -25.19
CA GLU A 39 -17.50 22.37 -24.17
C GLU A 39 -17.27 23.88 -24.22
N THR A 40 -18.36 24.64 -24.29
CA THR A 40 -18.36 26.11 -24.39
C THR A 40 -18.96 26.79 -23.17
N ASP A 41 -19.72 26.06 -22.35
CA ASP A 41 -20.26 26.57 -21.10
C ASP A 41 -19.13 26.80 -20.07
N PRO A 42 -18.95 28.03 -19.56
CA PRO A 42 -17.86 28.36 -18.65
C PRO A 42 -17.87 27.55 -17.35
N ASP A 43 -19.05 27.30 -16.78
CA ASP A 43 -19.18 26.55 -15.52
C ASP A 43 -18.83 25.08 -15.72
N MET A 44 -19.27 24.48 -16.83
CA MET A 44 -18.95 23.10 -17.18
C MET A 44 -17.47 22.90 -17.51
N ARG A 45 -16.83 23.88 -18.18
CA ARG A 45 -15.37 23.89 -18.39
C ARG A 45 -14.62 23.93 -17.07
N GLN A 46 -15.04 24.76 -16.11
CA GLN A 46 -14.41 24.82 -14.79
C GLN A 46 -14.51 23.48 -14.05
N ARG A 47 -15.68 22.83 -14.08
CA ARG A 47 -15.85 21.49 -13.50
C ARG A 47 -14.95 20.43 -14.14
N CYS A 48 -14.74 20.51 -15.46
CA CYS A 48 -13.80 19.62 -16.16
C CYS A 48 -12.36 19.88 -15.70
N LEU A 49 -11.95 21.14 -15.56
CA LEU A 49 -10.63 21.49 -15.03
C LEU A 49 -10.42 20.95 -13.61
N ASP A 50 -11.42 21.05 -12.74
CA ASP A 50 -11.37 20.51 -11.38
C ASP A 50 -11.21 18.98 -11.40
N LEU A 51 -11.98 18.28 -12.25
CA LEU A 51 -11.89 16.83 -12.44
C LEU A 51 -10.51 16.41 -12.98
N LEU A 52 -9.94 17.16 -13.92
CA LEU A 52 -8.59 16.92 -14.43
C LEU A 52 -7.55 17.11 -13.33
N ALA A 53 -7.65 18.19 -12.54
CA ALA A 53 -6.73 18.47 -11.44
C ALA A 53 -6.76 17.36 -10.37
N ASP A 54 -7.94 16.89 -10.01
CA ASP A 54 -8.12 15.80 -9.04
C ASP A 54 -7.59 14.46 -9.56
N SER A 55 -7.83 14.17 -10.84
CA SER A 55 -7.34 12.95 -11.49
C SER A 55 -5.80 12.94 -11.63
N ALA A 56 -5.21 14.10 -11.96
CA ALA A 56 -3.76 14.28 -11.99
C ALA A 56 -3.13 14.10 -10.61
N ARG A 57 -3.73 14.73 -9.57
CA ARG A 57 -3.28 14.60 -8.18
C ARG A 57 -3.36 13.15 -7.71
N THR A 58 -4.47 12.46 -7.99
CA THR A 58 -4.66 11.04 -7.64
C THR A 58 -3.61 10.15 -8.32
N SER A 59 -3.33 10.40 -9.61
CA SER A 59 -2.30 9.68 -10.35
C SER A 59 -0.91 9.90 -9.75
N ALA A 60 -0.55 11.15 -9.43
CA ALA A 60 0.73 11.49 -8.82
C ALA A 60 0.91 10.85 -7.44
N ASN A 61 -0.13 10.86 -6.59
CA ASN A 61 -0.12 10.23 -5.28
C ASN A 61 0.11 8.71 -5.39
N LYS A 62 -0.60 8.04 -6.29
CA LYS A 62 -0.41 6.61 -6.57
C LYS A 62 1.00 6.30 -7.04
N LEU A 63 1.54 7.08 -7.98
CA LEU A 63 2.93 6.91 -8.45
C LEU A 63 3.95 7.12 -7.33
N LYS A 64 3.78 8.14 -6.48
CA LYS A 64 4.64 8.37 -5.31
C LYS A 64 4.62 7.16 -4.38
N PHE A 65 3.44 6.63 -4.07
CA PHE A 65 3.28 5.44 -3.25
C PHE A 65 3.95 4.22 -3.90
N PHE A 66 3.67 3.94 -5.18
CA PHE A 66 4.20 2.76 -5.87
C PHE A 66 5.73 2.76 -5.95
N ARG A 67 6.33 3.93 -6.13
CA ARG A 67 7.79 4.09 -6.17
C ARG A 67 8.46 3.66 -4.86
N LEU A 68 7.81 3.88 -3.72
CA LEU A 68 8.31 3.50 -2.40
C LEU A 68 7.90 2.07 -2.02
N ALA A 69 6.65 1.69 -2.28
CA ALA A 69 6.07 0.41 -1.86
C ALA A 69 6.51 -0.77 -2.74
N PHE A 70 6.78 -0.56 -4.03
CA PHE A 70 7.11 -1.64 -4.98
C PHE A 70 8.47 -1.45 -5.63
N GLY A 71 8.87 -0.20 -5.90
CA GLY A 71 10.17 0.10 -6.50
C GLY A 71 11.37 -0.25 -5.61
N SER A 72 12.57 -0.11 -6.16
CA SER A 72 13.85 -0.17 -5.44
C SER A 72 14.14 1.11 -4.62
N ALA A 73 13.12 1.96 -4.45
CA ALA A 73 13.11 3.29 -3.82
C ALA A 73 14.07 4.29 -4.50
N GLY A 74 13.52 5.02 -5.47
CA GLY A 74 14.23 5.99 -6.32
C GLY A 74 15.03 7.05 -5.56
N GLY A 75 16.34 6.94 -5.65
CA GLY A 75 17.29 7.98 -5.22
C GLY A 75 17.68 7.95 -3.73
N PHE A 76 17.03 7.14 -2.90
CA PHE A 76 17.43 6.99 -1.49
C PHE A 76 18.50 5.89 -1.35
N GLY A 77 19.43 6.06 -0.41
CA GLY A 77 20.38 5.02 0.02
C GLY A 77 19.66 3.88 0.75
N ASP A 78 20.32 3.11 1.62
CA ASP A 78 19.69 1.92 2.22
C ASP A 78 18.58 2.21 3.27
N ALA A 79 18.44 3.48 3.64
CA ALA A 79 17.43 3.97 4.57
C ALA A 79 16.59 5.09 3.98
N VAL A 80 15.35 5.19 4.44
CA VAL A 80 14.33 6.14 3.97
C VAL A 80 13.72 6.88 5.17
N PRO A 81 13.54 8.20 5.10
CA PRO A 81 12.83 8.95 6.14
C PRO A 81 11.36 8.50 6.25
N PRO A 82 10.84 8.16 7.44
CA PRO A 82 9.45 7.71 7.58
C PRO A 82 8.39 8.73 7.16
N HIS A 83 8.74 10.03 7.15
CA HIS A 83 7.85 11.08 6.65
C HIS A 83 7.47 10.88 5.16
N GLU A 84 8.36 10.29 4.34
CA GLU A 84 8.04 9.99 2.94
C GLU A 84 6.96 8.92 2.83
N ALA A 85 7.00 7.93 3.72
CA ALA A 85 5.98 6.90 3.80
C ALA A 85 4.64 7.49 4.28
N LYS A 86 4.67 8.36 5.29
CA LYS A 86 3.49 9.07 5.79
C LYS A 86 2.79 9.84 4.66
N VAL A 87 3.54 10.70 3.95
CA VAL A 87 2.98 11.50 2.83
C VAL A 87 2.44 10.61 1.73
N ALA A 88 3.09 9.48 1.43
CA ALA A 88 2.59 8.53 0.44
C ALA A 88 1.26 7.90 0.86
N ILE A 89 1.12 7.52 2.13
CA ILE A 89 -0.11 6.93 2.68
C ILE A 89 -1.24 7.97 2.73
N GLU A 90 -0.96 9.18 3.19
CA GLU A 90 -1.92 10.30 3.16
C GLU A 90 -2.43 10.56 1.73
N GLY A 91 -1.54 10.51 0.74
CA GLY A 91 -1.90 10.64 -0.67
C GLY A 91 -2.84 9.55 -1.18
N MET A 92 -2.71 8.31 -0.69
CA MET A 92 -3.60 7.19 -1.04
C MET A 92 -5.00 7.34 -0.44
N PHE A 93 -5.10 7.94 0.75
CA PHE A 93 -6.36 8.10 1.49
C PHE A 93 -6.90 9.54 1.50
N ALA A 94 -6.47 10.37 0.54
CA ALA A 94 -6.81 11.80 0.46
C ALA A 94 -8.31 12.13 0.42
N SER A 95 -9.17 11.16 0.11
CA SER A 95 -10.64 11.30 0.19
C SER A 95 -11.18 11.58 1.60
N GLY A 96 -10.37 11.38 2.65
CA GLY A 96 -10.73 11.67 4.04
C GLY A 96 -11.59 10.61 4.73
N ARG A 97 -12.00 9.55 4.01
CA ARG A 97 -12.75 8.42 4.62
C ARG A 97 -11.94 7.66 5.66
N VAL A 98 -10.62 7.57 5.47
CA VAL A 98 -9.69 6.95 6.41
C VAL A 98 -8.87 8.05 7.07
N LYS A 99 -8.90 8.11 8.40
CA LYS A 99 -8.09 9.02 9.21
C LYS A 99 -6.79 8.33 9.59
N LEU A 100 -5.66 9.02 9.40
CA LEU A 100 -4.35 8.48 9.67
C LEU A 100 -3.87 8.86 11.08
N GLY A 101 -3.57 7.86 11.91
CA GLY A 101 -2.78 7.98 13.13
C GLY A 101 -1.33 7.58 12.82
N TRP A 102 -0.37 8.37 13.30
CA TRP A 102 1.04 8.16 12.99
C TRP A 102 1.90 8.23 14.25
N MET A 103 2.50 7.09 14.61
CA MET A 103 3.31 6.88 15.81
C MET A 103 4.70 6.32 15.47
N VAL A 104 5.30 6.85 14.40
CA VAL A 104 6.69 6.52 14.01
C VAL A 104 7.57 7.73 14.35
N GLU A 105 8.40 7.59 15.37
CA GLU A 105 9.33 8.63 15.83
C GLU A 105 10.75 8.48 15.25
N GLU A 106 11.02 7.35 14.60
CA GLU A 106 12.30 7.06 13.95
C GLU A 106 12.65 8.09 12.87
N GLN A 107 13.92 8.51 12.83
CA GLN A 107 14.39 9.43 11.81
C GLN A 107 14.56 8.76 10.44
N MET A 108 15.01 7.50 10.46
CA MET A 108 15.35 6.72 9.26
C MET A 108 14.96 5.26 9.49
N LEU A 109 14.22 4.67 8.57
CA LEU A 109 13.92 3.23 8.55
C LEU A 109 14.64 2.56 7.37
N ALA A 110 15.00 1.29 7.51
CA ALA A 110 15.53 0.51 6.39
C ALA A 110 14.51 0.47 5.24
N LYS A 111 14.97 0.46 3.98
CA LYS A 111 14.10 0.37 2.80
C LYS A 111 13.07 -0.77 2.89
N LEU A 112 13.52 -1.94 3.37
CA LEU A 112 12.67 -3.10 3.56
C LEU A 112 11.52 -2.82 4.55
N ALA A 113 11.83 -2.19 5.69
CA ALA A 113 10.82 -1.83 6.69
C ALA A 113 9.80 -0.83 6.14
N VAL A 114 10.23 0.19 5.40
CA VAL A 114 9.32 1.14 4.75
C VAL A 114 8.44 0.45 3.71
N LYS A 115 9.00 -0.46 2.91
CA LYS A 115 8.25 -1.25 1.93
C LYS A 115 7.17 -2.10 2.58
N VAL A 116 7.49 -2.78 3.68
CA VAL A 116 6.54 -3.60 4.45
C VAL A 116 5.45 -2.71 5.06
N LEU A 117 5.83 -1.62 5.74
CA LEU A 117 4.91 -0.66 6.35
C LEU A 117 3.89 -0.12 5.34
N LEU A 118 4.36 0.35 4.18
CA LEU A 118 3.49 0.92 3.14
C LEU A 118 2.46 -0.09 2.65
N ASN A 119 2.87 -1.32 2.34
CA ASN A 119 1.97 -2.33 1.83
C ASN A 119 0.98 -2.82 2.90
N LEU A 120 1.41 -2.99 4.15
CA LEU A 120 0.51 -3.31 5.26
C LEU A 120 -0.53 -2.20 5.48
N ALA A 121 -0.10 -0.94 5.43
CA ALA A 121 -0.97 0.23 5.55
C ALA A 121 -2.02 0.30 4.43
N LEU A 122 -1.61 0.03 3.17
CA LEU A 122 -2.54 -0.01 2.04
C LEU A 122 -3.58 -1.11 2.22
N ILE A 123 -3.16 -2.34 2.54
CA ILE A 123 -4.07 -3.47 2.75
C ILE A 123 -5.04 -3.20 3.92
N ALA A 124 -4.54 -2.64 5.02
CA ALA A 124 -5.38 -2.32 6.18
C ALA A 124 -6.38 -1.20 5.87
N GLY A 125 -5.94 -0.14 5.18
CA GLY A 125 -6.83 0.96 4.79
C GLY A 125 -7.90 0.55 3.77
N ASP A 126 -7.56 -0.31 2.80
CA ASP A 126 -8.53 -0.87 1.85
C ASP A 126 -9.57 -1.76 2.55
N ALA A 127 -9.20 -2.39 3.67
CA ALA A 127 -10.14 -3.17 4.49
C ALA A 127 -11.17 -2.31 5.23
N LEU A 128 -10.92 -0.99 5.39
CA LEU A 128 -11.85 -0.03 6.00
C LEU A 128 -12.90 0.44 4.98
N VAL A 129 -13.76 -0.48 4.55
CA VAL A 129 -14.72 -0.27 3.43
C VAL A 129 -15.71 0.89 3.67
N ARG A 130 -15.96 1.27 4.93
CA ARG A 130 -16.80 2.41 5.33
C ARG A 130 -16.00 3.55 5.98
N GLY A 131 -14.70 3.60 5.73
CA GLY A 131 -13.80 4.51 6.43
C GLY A 131 -13.51 4.07 7.86
N GLY A 132 -12.76 4.89 8.59
CA GLY A 132 -12.32 4.57 9.94
C GLY A 132 -11.01 5.24 10.32
N GLN A 133 -10.34 4.66 11.31
CA GLN A 133 -9.03 5.03 11.79
C GLN A 133 -8.00 3.99 11.33
N LEU A 134 -6.90 4.47 10.76
CA LEU A 134 -5.73 3.67 10.41
C LEU A 134 -4.54 4.21 11.22
N ASP A 135 -4.14 3.48 12.24
CA ASP A 135 -3.00 3.82 13.09
C ASP A 135 -1.76 3.04 12.65
N ILE A 136 -0.63 3.73 12.52
CA ILE A 136 0.63 3.15 12.05
C ILE A 136 1.74 3.50 13.04
N GLY A 137 2.42 2.48 13.55
CA GLY A 137 3.59 2.59 14.41
C GLY A 137 4.77 1.80 13.85
N ALA A 138 5.97 2.25 14.17
CA ALA A 138 7.20 1.52 13.92
C ALA A 138 8.26 1.97 14.92
N GLU A 139 9.02 1.01 15.44
CA GLU A 139 10.04 1.22 16.46
C GLU A 139 11.27 0.38 16.12
N LYS A 140 12.47 0.95 16.30
CA LYS A 140 13.70 0.18 16.29
C LYS A 140 14.03 -0.31 17.68
N ARG A 141 14.17 -1.62 17.81
CA ARG A 141 14.80 -2.27 18.97
C ARG A 141 16.15 -2.85 18.57
N PRO A 142 17.01 -3.19 19.55
CA PRO A 142 18.27 -3.86 19.29
C PRO A 142 18.09 -5.10 18.40
N GLY A 143 18.58 -5.02 17.16
CA GLY A 143 18.57 -6.12 16.18
C GLY A 143 17.24 -6.35 15.46
N VAL A 144 16.21 -5.53 15.66
CA VAL A 144 14.91 -5.70 15.01
C VAL A 144 14.15 -4.39 14.85
N THR A 145 13.57 -4.17 13.68
CA THR A 145 12.56 -3.15 13.45
C THR A 145 11.17 -3.78 13.56
N GLU A 146 10.34 -3.26 14.46
CA GLU A 146 8.93 -3.65 14.57
C GLU A 146 8.02 -2.63 13.90
N ILE A 147 6.97 -3.13 13.25
CA ILE A 147 5.94 -2.36 12.57
C ILE A 147 4.58 -2.86 13.06
N VAL A 148 3.69 -1.92 13.36
CA VAL A 148 2.30 -2.20 13.71
C VAL A 148 1.39 -1.35 12.85
N VAL A 149 0.41 -1.97 12.21
CA VAL A 149 -0.66 -1.30 11.48
C VAL A 149 -2.00 -1.78 12.06
N ARG A 150 -2.79 -0.83 12.54
CA ARG A 150 -4.08 -1.07 13.17
C ARG A 150 -5.18 -0.35 12.39
N GLY A 151 -6.17 -1.09 11.92
CA GLY A 151 -7.36 -0.56 11.26
C GLY A 151 -8.60 -0.79 12.11
N GLU A 152 -9.37 0.27 12.35
CA GLU A 152 -10.64 0.21 13.09
C GLU A 152 -11.70 1.05 12.38
N GLY A 153 -12.93 0.56 12.29
CA GLY A 153 -14.01 1.34 11.72
C GLY A 153 -15.37 0.64 11.79
N PRO A 154 -16.44 1.29 11.27
CA PRO A 154 -17.80 0.76 11.34
C PRO A 154 -17.99 -0.58 10.61
N LYS A 155 -17.10 -0.88 9.66
CA LYS A 155 -17.10 -2.13 8.91
C LYS A 155 -15.69 -2.40 8.38
N VAL A 156 -15.06 -3.45 8.88
CA VAL A 156 -13.72 -3.90 8.48
C VAL A 156 -13.85 -5.24 7.76
N ILE A 157 -13.36 -5.33 6.52
CA ILE A 157 -13.37 -6.56 5.73
C ILE A 157 -11.98 -6.76 5.12
N LEU A 158 -11.25 -7.75 5.62
CA LEU A 158 -10.05 -8.24 4.94
C LEU A 158 -10.42 -9.40 4.01
N ASP A 159 -10.05 -9.27 2.74
CA ASP A 159 -10.19 -10.33 1.74
C ASP A 159 -9.47 -11.62 2.22
N PRO A 160 -10.14 -12.79 2.23
CA PRO A 160 -9.55 -14.04 2.70
C PRO A 160 -8.26 -14.43 1.95
N GLU A 161 -8.13 -14.12 0.67
CA GLU A 161 -6.93 -14.43 -0.10
C GLU A 161 -5.77 -13.50 0.26
N LEU A 162 -6.05 -12.22 0.54
CA LEU A 162 -5.03 -11.29 1.06
C LEU A 162 -4.54 -11.74 2.44
N ARG A 163 -5.46 -12.17 3.31
CA ARG A 163 -5.12 -12.78 4.60
C ARG A 163 -4.26 -14.03 4.42
N ALA A 164 -4.67 -14.94 3.53
CA ALA A 164 -3.93 -16.17 3.26
C ALA A 164 -2.52 -15.90 2.71
N ALA A 165 -2.37 -14.90 1.83
CA ALA A 165 -1.09 -14.46 1.31
C ALA A 165 -0.16 -13.92 2.42
N LEU A 166 -0.65 -13.02 3.29
CA LEU A 166 0.12 -12.50 4.42
C LEU A 166 0.44 -13.59 5.48
N ALA A 167 -0.45 -14.56 5.66
CA ALA A 167 -0.27 -15.68 6.59
C ALA A 167 0.61 -16.80 6.03
N GLY A 168 0.99 -16.75 4.74
CA GLY A 168 1.73 -17.84 4.08
C GLY A 168 0.91 -19.12 3.88
N THR A 169 -0.42 -19.02 3.86
CA THR A 169 -1.37 -20.13 3.69
C THR A 169 -2.13 -20.06 2.36
N LEU A 170 -1.66 -19.22 1.43
CA LEU A 170 -2.23 -19.09 0.10
C LEU A 170 -2.16 -20.43 -0.66
N PRO A 171 -3.28 -20.94 -1.20
CA PRO A 171 -3.28 -22.18 -1.99
C PRO A 171 -2.41 -22.09 -3.24
N ALA A 172 -2.01 -23.25 -3.77
CA ALA A 172 -1.37 -23.32 -5.08
C ALA A 172 -2.28 -22.71 -6.15
N GLY A 173 -1.74 -21.81 -6.98
CA GLY A 173 -2.50 -21.04 -7.96
C GLY A 173 -3.29 -19.86 -7.39
N GLY A 174 -3.25 -19.61 -6.08
CA GLY A 174 -3.89 -18.43 -5.44
C GLY A 174 -3.12 -17.12 -5.62
N LEU A 175 -1.91 -17.17 -6.20
CA LEU A 175 -1.16 -15.96 -6.51
C LEU A 175 -1.77 -15.29 -7.75
N ALA A 176 -2.23 -14.06 -7.58
CA ALA A 176 -2.85 -13.23 -8.61
C ALA A 176 -2.45 -11.76 -8.40
N SER A 177 -2.79 -10.87 -9.35
CA SER A 177 -2.44 -9.45 -9.27
C SER A 177 -2.94 -8.79 -7.98
N ARG A 178 -4.09 -9.25 -7.45
CA ARG A 178 -4.64 -8.77 -6.18
C ARG A 178 -3.79 -9.18 -4.98
N THR A 179 -3.34 -10.44 -4.93
CA THR A 179 -2.61 -11.03 -3.79
C THR A 179 -1.11 -10.82 -3.87
N ALA A 180 -0.57 -10.41 -5.03
CA ALA A 180 0.86 -10.23 -5.27
C ALA A 180 1.56 -9.32 -4.25
N ALA A 181 0.96 -8.18 -3.89
CA ALA A 181 1.54 -7.26 -2.89
C ALA A 181 1.61 -7.89 -1.48
N ALA A 182 0.54 -8.55 -1.06
CA ALA A 182 0.49 -9.26 0.23
C ALA A 182 1.49 -10.41 0.29
N TRP A 183 1.58 -11.19 -0.80
CA TRP A 183 2.56 -12.26 -0.93
C TRP A 183 4.00 -11.71 -0.91
N MET A 184 4.26 -10.60 -1.61
CA MET A 184 5.57 -9.93 -1.63
C MET A 184 6.01 -9.54 -0.22
N VAL A 185 5.11 -8.91 0.55
CA VAL A 185 5.40 -8.51 1.94
C VAL A 185 5.79 -9.72 2.77
N ARG A 186 5.01 -10.82 2.69
CA ARG A 186 5.33 -12.05 3.42
C ARG A 186 6.68 -12.61 2.99
N ALA A 187 6.93 -12.75 1.70
CA ALA A 187 8.19 -13.28 1.17
C ALA A 187 9.40 -12.46 1.65
N LEU A 188 9.33 -11.14 1.54
CA LEU A 188 10.40 -10.22 1.96
C LEU A 188 10.68 -10.30 3.48
N VAL A 189 9.65 -10.38 4.31
CA VAL A 189 9.83 -10.51 5.77
C VAL A 189 10.43 -11.88 6.12
N MET A 190 9.96 -12.96 5.50
CA MET A 190 10.50 -14.31 5.74
C MET A 190 11.95 -14.45 5.26
N GLU A 191 12.30 -13.86 4.11
CA GLU A 191 13.67 -13.86 3.57
C GLU A 191 14.64 -13.12 4.50
N ALA A 192 14.17 -12.07 5.18
CA ALA A 192 14.93 -11.35 6.21
C ALA A 192 14.98 -12.09 7.56
N GLY A 193 14.40 -13.29 7.67
CA GLY A 193 14.31 -14.04 8.94
C GLY A 193 13.34 -13.44 9.95
N GLY A 194 12.41 -12.60 9.50
CA GLY A 194 11.41 -11.94 10.33
C GLY A 194 10.10 -12.68 10.46
N GLU A 195 9.13 -12.01 11.09
CA GLU A 195 7.79 -12.55 11.36
C GLU A 195 6.68 -11.57 10.98
N ILE A 196 5.53 -12.12 10.57
CA ILE A 196 4.29 -11.35 10.37
C ILE A 196 3.17 -11.99 11.19
N VAL A 197 2.45 -11.16 11.94
CA VAL A 197 1.32 -11.53 12.78
C VAL A 197 0.08 -10.78 12.32
N LEU A 198 -1.08 -11.46 12.30
CA LEU A 198 -2.36 -10.88 11.90
C LEU A 198 -3.38 -11.11 13.02
N SER A 199 -4.26 -10.15 13.31
CA SER A 199 -5.40 -10.40 14.22
C SER A 199 -6.30 -11.52 13.67
N PRO A 200 -7.00 -12.28 14.53
CA PRO A 200 -7.99 -13.26 14.11
C PRO A 200 -9.04 -12.70 13.13
N PRO A 201 -9.61 -13.54 12.23
CA PRO A 201 -10.77 -13.15 11.44
C PRO A 201 -11.97 -12.83 12.33
N GLY A 202 -12.75 -11.80 11.96
CA GLY A 202 -13.98 -11.44 12.68
C GLY A 202 -13.81 -10.46 13.84
N ASP A 203 -12.56 -10.14 14.22
CA ASP A 203 -12.28 -9.06 15.16
C ASP A 203 -12.76 -7.71 14.61
N SER A 204 -13.29 -6.86 15.50
CA SER A 204 -13.68 -5.48 15.17
C SER A 204 -12.49 -4.59 14.81
N VAL A 205 -11.28 -5.04 15.13
CA VAL A 205 -10.01 -4.36 14.85
C VAL A 205 -9.14 -5.27 13.99
N LEU A 206 -8.68 -4.74 12.88
CA LEU A 206 -7.65 -5.37 12.06
C LEU A 206 -6.28 -4.96 12.59
N LEU A 207 -5.43 -5.93 12.93
CA LEU A 207 -4.07 -5.69 13.36
C LEU A 207 -3.11 -6.47 12.47
N PHE A 208 -2.12 -5.78 11.92
CA PHE A 208 -0.94 -6.36 11.30
C PHE A 208 0.29 -5.98 12.11
N GLY A 209 1.08 -6.99 12.51
CA GLY A 209 2.40 -6.81 13.08
C GLY A 209 3.46 -7.39 12.15
N ALA A 210 4.61 -6.73 12.04
CA ALA A 210 5.79 -7.29 11.39
C ALA A 210 7.04 -7.00 12.21
N ALA A 211 7.87 -8.01 12.42
CA ALA A 211 9.19 -7.91 13.03
C ALA A 211 10.24 -8.24 11.97
N ILE A 212 11.15 -7.31 11.69
CA ILE A 212 12.15 -7.44 10.64
C ILE A 212 13.53 -7.32 11.30
N PRO A 213 14.31 -8.41 11.36
CA PRO A 213 15.66 -8.36 11.88
C PRO A 213 16.51 -7.35 11.11
N ASP A 214 17.41 -6.67 11.82
CA ASP A 214 18.45 -5.90 11.16
C ASP A 214 19.32 -6.86 10.35
N ARG A 215 19.74 -6.44 9.15
CA ARG A 215 20.69 -7.25 8.37
C ARG A 215 21.97 -7.38 9.19
N ALA A 216 22.37 -8.62 9.50
CA ALA A 216 23.71 -8.87 10.01
C ALA A 216 24.72 -8.34 8.97
N GLU A 217 25.65 -7.49 9.43
CA GLU A 217 26.80 -7.05 8.64
C GLU A 217 27.69 -8.23 8.24
#